data_AF-A0A401S9Q2-F1
#
_entry.id   AF-A0A401S9Q2-F1
#
_cell.length_a   1.000
_cell.length_b   1.000
_cell.length_c   1.000
_cell.angle_alpha   90.00
_cell.angle_beta   90.00
_cell.angle_gamma   90.00
#
_symmetry.space_group_name_H-M   'P 1'
#
loop_
_entity.id
_entity.type
_entity.pdbx_description
1 polymer ?
#
loop_
_entity_poly.entity_id
_entity_poly.type
_entity_poly.pdbx_seq_one_letter_code
_entity_poly.pdbx_strand_id
1 'polypeptide(L)' 'MGDGDFFDSENFPPLKNDTFLRAAWGKVTDYVPVWCMRQAGRYLPEFRETRATQDFFTACRTPAICCELTLQ' A
#
# COMPACT_ATOMS: atom_id res chain seq x y z
N MET A 1 -0.95 -30.04 18.61
CA MET A 1 -0.93 -28.68 19.16
C MET A 1 -0.50 -27.78 18.01
N GLY A 2 -1.36 -27.36 17.10
CA GLY A 2 -2.67 -26.74 17.32
C GLY A 2 -2.55 -25.30 16.81
N ASP A 3 -3.09 -25.08 15.62
CA ASP A 3 -3.63 -23.82 15.06
C ASP A 3 -2.69 -22.60 15.01
N GLY A 4 -2.46 -21.89 13.91
CA GLY A 4 -3.20 -21.76 12.67
C GLY A 4 -2.98 -20.31 12.24
N ASP A 5 -2.18 -20.08 11.20
CA ASP A 5 -2.21 -18.80 10.49
C ASP A 5 -2.61 -19.08 9.04
N PHE A 6 -3.93 -18.99 8.86
CA PHE A 6 -4.65 -18.88 7.61
C PHE A 6 -4.15 -17.65 6.83
N PHE A 7 -3.23 -17.86 5.90
CA PHE A 7 -3.06 -16.95 4.77
C PHE A 7 -2.85 -17.80 3.52
N ASP A 8 -3.96 -18.16 2.86
CA ASP A 8 -3.91 -18.67 1.49
C ASP A 8 -3.25 -17.60 0.61
N SER A 9 -1.98 -17.84 0.26
CA SER A 9 -1.25 -17.06 -0.73
C SER A 9 -1.82 -17.24 -2.15
N GLU A 10 -2.76 -18.17 -2.32
CA GLU A 10 -3.38 -18.50 -3.61
C GLU A 10 -4.37 -17.44 -4.12
N ASN A 11 -4.78 -16.47 -3.31
CA ASN A 11 -5.88 -15.56 -3.66
C ASN A 11 -5.45 -14.12 -4.05
N PHE A 12 -4.15 -13.86 -4.15
CA PHE A 12 -3.64 -12.53 -4.56
C PHE A 12 -3.10 -12.54 -5.99
N PRO A 13 -3.25 -11.43 -6.75
CA PRO A 13 -2.64 -11.31 -8.06
C PRO A 13 -1.12 -11.52 -8.01
N PRO A 14 -0.51 -12.20 -9.01
CA PRO A 14 0.92 -12.42 -9.03
C PRO A 14 1.68 -11.08 -9.09
N LEU A 15 2.73 -10.96 -8.29
CA LEU A 15 3.55 -9.75 -8.21
C LEU A 15 4.30 -9.52 -9.54
N LYS A 16 4.00 -8.41 -10.21
CA LYS A 16 4.63 -8.06 -11.50
C LYS A 16 5.96 -7.32 -11.35
N ASN A 17 6.11 -6.51 -10.29
CA ASN A 17 7.32 -5.73 -10.03
C ASN A 17 7.82 -6.01 -8.62
N ASP A 18 8.89 -6.79 -8.53
CA ASP A 18 9.52 -7.22 -7.27
C ASP A 18 10.83 -6.47 -6.99
N THR A 19 11.17 -5.44 -7.79
CA THR A 19 12.45 -4.73 -7.73
C THR A 19 12.71 -4.14 -6.35
N PHE A 20 11.67 -3.61 -5.70
CA PHE A 20 11.76 -3.13 -4.33
C PHE A 20 12.14 -4.23 -3.33
N LEU A 21 11.51 -5.41 -3.44
CA LEU A 21 11.81 -6.55 -2.58
C LEU A 21 13.23 -7.07 -2.84
N ARG A 22 13.61 -7.21 -4.11
CA ARG A 22 14.97 -7.65 -4.50
C ARG A 22 16.05 -6.73 -3.95
N ALA A 23 15.86 -5.41 -4.08
CA ALA A 23 16.79 -4.43 -3.51
C ALA A 23 16.85 -4.51 -1.98
N ALA A 24 15.71 -4.68 -1.29
CA ALA A 24 15.66 -4.85 0.16
C ALA A 24 16.41 -6.11 0.63
N TRP A 25 16.37 -7.19 -0.16
CA TRP A 25 17.13 -8.42 0.08
C TRP A 25 18.60 -8.35 -0.37
N GLY A 26 19.08 -7.18 -0.80
CA GLY A 26 20.48 -6.99 -1.25
C GLY A 26 20.80 -7.67 -2.59
N LYS A 27 19.80 -8.04 -3.39
CA LYS A 27 20.00 -8.61 -4.72
C LYS A 27 20.28 -7.51 -5.74
N VAL A 28 20.99 -7.86 -6.81
CA VAL A 28 21.20 -6.97 -7.96
C VAL A 28 19.85 -6.70 -8.64
N THR A 29 19.61 -5.43 -8.92
CA THR A 29 18.41 -4.92 -9.58
C THR A 29 18.81 -4.06 -10.78
N ASP A 30 17.99 -4.05 -11.83
CA ASP A 30 18.31 -3.34 -13.08
C ASP A 30 18.28 -1.80 -12.90
N TYR A 31 17.54 -1.34 -11.89
CA TYR A 31 17.42 0.07 -11.51
C TYR A 31 17.18 0.19 -10.00
N VAL A 32 17.46 1.37 -9.45
CA VAL A 32 17.23 1.66 -8.02
C VAL A 32 15.73 1.91 -7.78
N PRO A 33 15.04 1.10 -6.96
CA PRO A 33 13.63 1.33 -6.66
C PRO A 33 13.46 2.56 -5.75
N VAL A 34 12.42 3.36 -6.00
CA VAL A 34 12.11 4.56 -5.23
C VAL A 34 10.68 4.50 -4.71
N TRP A 35 10.49 5.01 -3.49
CA TRP A 35 9.18 5.23 -2.87
C TRP A 35 9.24 6.50 -2.03
N CYS A 36 8.11 7.19 -1.89
CA CYS A 36 8.02 8.44 -1.14
C CYS A 36 7.25 8.21 0.16
N MET A 37 7.89 8.51 1.29
CA MET A 37 7.17 8.53 2.57
C MET A 37 6.04 9.55 2.51
N ARG A 38 4.82 9.12 2.91
CA ARG A 38 3.58 9.92 2.83
C ARG A 38 3.18 10.30 1.40
N GLN A 39 3.42 9.44 0.41
CA GLN A 39 2.95 9.64 -0.98
C GLN A 39 1.43 9.92 -1.05
N ALA A 40 0.64 9.20 -0.26
CA ALA A 40 -0.77 9.51 -0.08
C ALA A 40 -0.92 10.61 0.96
N GLY A 41 -0.86 11.87 0.54
CA GLY A 41 -0.77 13.00 1.46
C GLY A 41 -1.45 14.27 0.96
N ARG A 42 -1.52 15.26 1.87
CA ARG A 42 -2.18 16.57 1.67
C ARG A 42 -1.65 17.40 0.50
N TYR A 43 -0.59 16.95 -0.17
CA TYR A 43 -0.04 17.60 -1.35
C TYR A 43 -0.83 17.26 -2.62
N LEU A 44 -1.57 16.14 -2.63
CA LEU A 44 -2.47 15.79 -3.72
C LEU A 44 -3.83 16.47 -3.52
N PRO A 45 -4.37 17.17 -4.54
CA PRO A 45 -5.69 17.79 -4.45
C PRO A 45 -6.79 16.73 -4.27
N GLU A 46 -6.71 15.59 -4.95
CA GLU A 46 -7.63 14.47 -4.77
C GLU A 46 -7.66 13.94 -3.32
N PHE A 47 -6.51 13.84 -2.66
CA PHE A 47 -6.44 13.44 -1.24
C PHE A 47 -7.18 14.43 -0.33
N ARG A 48 -7.16 15.73 -0.65
CA ARG A 48 -7.83 16.76 0.15
C ARG A 48 -9.35 16.70 0.00
N GLU A 49 -9.83 16.37 -1.19
CA GLU A 49 -11.27 16.21 -1.47
C GLU A 49 -11.84 14.98 -0.74
N THR A 50 -11.15 13.84 -0.82
CA THR A 50 -11.53 12.62 -0.08
C THR A 50 -11.46 12.81 1.44
N ARG A 51 -10.55 13.66 1.94
CA ARG A 51 -10.46 13.99 3.37
C ARG A 51 -11.44 15.08 3.82
N ALA A 52 -11.99 15.88 2.91
CA ALA A 52 -12.98 16.90 3.25
C ALA A 52 -14.36 16.28 3.54
N THR A 53 -14.63 15.11 2.97
CA THR A 53 -15.89 14.39 3.15
C THR A 53 -15.93 13.50 4.39
N GLN A 54 -14.78 13.19 5.02
CA GLN A 54 -14.71 12.27 6.17
C GLN A 54 -13.67 12.65 7.22
N ASP A 55 -13.99 12.38 8.50
CA ASP A 55 -13.03 12.53 9.59
C ASP A 55 -11.86 11.53 9.48
N PHE A 56 -10.68 11.92 9.97
CA PHE A 56 -9.43 11.16 9.79
C PHE A 56 -9.52 9.72 10.32
N PHE A 57 -10.11 9.54 11.50
CA PHE A 57 -10.23 8.19 12.08
C PHE A 57 -11.28 7.34 11.35
N THR A 58 -12.31 7.97 10.79
CA THR A 58 -13.31 7.29 9.96
C THR A 58 -12.71 6.81 8.65
N ALA A 59 -11.87 7.63 8.02
CA ALA A 59 -11.14 7.25 6.82
C ALA A 59 -10.20 6.05 7.09
N CYS A 60 -9.43 6.09 8.20
CA CYS A 60 -8.56 4.97 8.59
C CYS A 60 -9.31 3.68 8.94
N ARG A 61 -10.57 3.78 9.37
CA ARG A 61 -11.42 2.63 9.73
C ARG A 61 -12.25 2.10 8.58
N THR A 62 -12.18 2.72 7.40
CA THR A 62 -12.95 2.33 6.21
C THR A 62 -12.02 1.70 5.17
N PRO A 63 -11.99 0.36 5.01
CA PRO A 63 -11.01 -0.32 4.16
C PRO A 63 -11.02 0.14 2.69
N ALA A 64 -12.22 0.40 2.14
CA ALA A 64 -12.36 0.86 0.75
C ALA A 64 -11.65 2.20 0.51
N ILE A 65 -11.72 3.11 1.47
CA ILE A 65 -11.15 4.46 1.38
C ILE A 65 -9.65 4.41 1.63
N CYS A 66 -9.19 3.58 2.58
CA CYS A 66 -7.76 3.30 2.74
C CYS A 66 -7.14 2.75 1.46
N CYS A 67 -7.84 1.86 0.75
CA CYS A 67 -7.40 1.32 -0.53
C CYS A 67 -7.30 2.42 -1.59
N GLU A 68 -8.34 3.22 -1.76
CA GLU A 68 -8.36 4.34 -2.71
C GLU A 68 -7.23 5.34 -2.44
N LEU A 69 -7.03 5.74 -1.18
CA LEU A 69 -5.95 6.63 -0.79
C LEU A 69 -4.56 6.04 -1.03
N THR A 70 -4.41 4.71 -1.00
CA THR A 70 -3.11 4.04 -1.25
C THR A 70 -2.81 3.91 -2.74
N LEU A 71 -3.85 3.85 -3.58
CA LEU A 71 -3.74 3.75 -5.04
C LEU A 71 -3.53 5.12 -5.72
N GLN A 72 -3.90 6.21 -5.04
CA GLN A 72 -3.59 7.60 -5.42
C GLN A 72 -2.12 7.93 -5.11
#